data_AF-A0A9Q3GM74-F1
#
_entry.id   AF-A0A9Q3GM74-F1
#
_cell.length_a   1.000
_cell.length_b   1.000
_cell.length_c   1.000
_cell.angle_alpha   90.00
_cell.angle_beta   90.00
_cell.angle_gamma   90.00
#
_symmetry.space_group_name_H-M   'P 1'
#
loop_
_entity.id
_entity.type
_entity.pdbx_description
1 polymer ?
#
loop_
_entity_poly.entity_id
_entity_poly.type
_entity_poly.pdbx_seq_one_letter_code
_entity_poly.pdbx_strand_id
1 'polypeptide(L)'
;MVGPHFSLQYRDGISNVIATKQNLIVTGSLIARILFQPIEETSRLYFSKHLSLSISASNGNPRPETQAVEWLSASVKLLFSLLDFYAYLGLLFITFGPPFVYSALLILLGSQSPYLHHGPQSTVVQVLRAYCSLLPLLGLNGVIEAFVQSAANEADLSRLSKLMVAWCAVFISAVAVFSSSWASHLWGITPEVGMVLATGINMSCRIGFGWIFANRYLHQRGSNQSLSLSRFSPSLLALFGFIVAAIVTRWNEFNSLSFFTEPFLSAREIKSLVVWQRLFHHLSIGLICFFGCFFLTLFTEWKRLSSIFSTITSRPKAE
;
A
#
# COMPACT_ATOMS: atom_id res chain seq x y z
N MET A 1 2.43 28.51 43.54
CA MET A 1 3.74 27.92 43.18
C MET A 1 3.52 26.46 42.84
N VAL A 2 3.40 26.13 41.56
CA VAL A 2 3.27 24.73 41.11
C VAL A 2 4.67 24.13 41.14
N GLY A 3 4.89 23.14 42.01
CA GLY A 3 6.22 22.62 42.32
C GLY A 3 6.88 21.83 41.17
N PRO A 4 8.22 21.68 41.20
CA PRO A 4 9.02 21.04 40.14
C PRO A 4 8.66 19.56 39.86
N HIS A 5 7.96 18.89 40.77
CA HIS A 5 7.44 17.53 40.56
C HIS A 5 6.32 17.43 39.53
N PHE A 6 5.48 18.46 39.39
CA PHE A 6 4.37 18.46 38.42
C PHE A 6 4.89 18.62 36.98
N SER A 7 5.97 19.38 36.79
CA SER A 7 6.62 19.55 35.49
C SER A 7 7.36 18.30 34.99
N LEU A 8 7.89 17.47 35.90
CA LEU A 8 8.56 16.21 35.54
C LEU A 8 7.54 15.15 35.10
N GLN A 9 6.48 14.93 35.89
CA GLN A 9 5.43 13.97 35.55
C GLN A 9 4.66 14.36 34.27
N TYR A 10 4.52 15.66 34.00
CA TYR A 10 3.95 16.18 32.76
C TYR A 10 4.90 15.99 31.55
N ARG A 11 6.21 16.24 31.70
CA ARG A 11 7.22 15.96 30.67
C ARG A 11 7.33 14.46 30.36
N ASP A 12 7.30 13.61 31.39
CA ASP A 12 7.36 12.16 31.25
C ASP A 12 6.09 11.63 30.59
N GLY A 13 4.92 12.19 30.92
CA GLY A 13 3.66 11.92 30.24
C GLY A 13 3.69 12.29 28.75
N ILE A 14 4.19 13.48 28.41
CA ILE A 14 4.34 13.91 27.01
C ILE A 14 5.36 13.04 26.26
N SER A 15 6.50 12.74 26.88
CA SER A 15 7.53 11.88 26.30
C SER A 15 7.00 10.47 26.02
N ASN A 16 6.27 9.87 26.96
CA ASN A 16 5.65 8.55 26.78
C ASN A 16 4.56 8.57 25.70
N VAL A 17 3.77 9.64 25.58
CA VAL A 17 2.76 9.78 24.52
C VAL A 17 3.43 9.93 23.16
N ILE A 18 4.47 10.75 23.04
CA ILE A 18 5.24 10.92 21.79
C ILE A 18 5.91 9.60 21.40
N ALA A 19 6.56 8.90 22.33
CA ALA A 19 7.18 7.61 22.10
C ALA A 19 6.16 6.55 21.65
N THR A 20 4.98 6.50 22.29
CA THR A 20 3.91 5.57 21.91
C THR A 20 3.36 5.86 20.51
N LYS A 21 3.18 7.14 20.16
CA LYS A 21 2.74 7.55 18.83
C LYS A 21 3.78 7.24 17.75
N GLN A 22 5.05 7.51 18.02
CA GLN A 22 6.17 7.18 17.13
C GLN A 22 6.26 5.66 16.92
N ASN A 23 6.14 4.89 18.00
CA ASN A 23 6.15 3.44 17.95
C ASN A 23 5.01 2.89 17.10
N LEU A 24 3.79 3.43 17.20
CA LEU A 24 2.67 2.98 16.37
C LEU A 24 2.95 3.14 14.86
N ILE A 25 3.58 4.25 14.47
CA ILE A 25 3.92 4.55 13.07
C ILE A 25 5.04 3.62 12.59
N VAL A 26 6.13 3.52 13.35
CA VAL A 26 7.22 2.61 13.02
C VAL A 26 6.73 1.16 12.94
N THR A 27 5.88 0.74 13.88
CA THR A 27 5.32 -0.60 13.96
C THR A 27 4.35 -0.87 12.81
N GLY A 28 3.52 0.09 12.42
CA GLY A 28 2.58 -0.04 11.30
C GLY A 28 3.28 -0.30 9.97
N SER A 29 4.36 0.47 9.67
CA SER A 29 5.16 0.21 8.48
C SER A 29 5.91 -1.13 8.55
N LEU A 30 6.34 -1.55 9.74
CA LEU A 30 7.06 -2.82 9.92
C LEU A 30 6.14 -4.02 9.71
N ILE A 31 4.94 -4.00 10.27
CA ILE A 31 3.92 -5.05 10.09
C ILE A 31 3.58 -5.20 8.61
N ALA A 32 3.34 -4.09 7.91
CA ALA A 32 3.08 -4.13 6.47
C ALA A 32 4.22 -4.79 5.69
N ARG A 33 5.47 -4.48 6.04
CA ARG A 33 6.65 -5.11 5.42
C ARG A 33 6.74 -6.59 5.72
N ILE A 34 6.49 -7.01 6.97
CA ILE A 34 6.46 -8.43 7.35
C ILE A 34 5.40 -9.20 6.55
N LEU A 35 4.24 -8.60 6.29
CA LEU A 35 3.18 -9.23 5.51
C LEU A 35 3.54 -9.40 4.02
N PHE A 36 4.24 -8.43 3.42
CA PHE A 36 4.62 -8.48 2.00
C PHE A 36 5.97 -9.18 1.75
N GLN A 37 6.83 -9.30 2.75
CA GLN A 37 8.16 -9.89 2.65
C GLN A 37 8.17 -11.31 2.04
N PRO A 38 7.25 -12.24 2.40
CA PRO A 38 7.25 -13.57 1.79
C PRO A 38 7.06 -13.56 0.27
N ILE A 39 6.19 -12.66 -0.22
CA ILE A 39 5.92 -12.50 -1.67
C ILE A 39 7.15 -11.90 -2.34
N GLU A 40 7.75 -10.87 -1.71
CA GLU A 40 8.97 -10.23 -2.20
C GLU A 40 10.11 -11.24 -2.34
N GLU A 41 10.41 -12.02 -1.30
CA GLU A 41 11.48 -13.02 -1.31
C GLU A 41 11.22 -14.12 -2.35
N THR A 42 9.99 -14.61 -2.43
CA THR A 42 9.61 -15.63 -3.42
C THR A 42 9.76 -15.11 -4.85
N SER A 43 9.33 -13.86 -5.11
CA SER A 43 9.46 -13.23 -6.43
C SER A 43 10.93 -13.03 -6.81
N ARG A 44 11.78 -12.59 -5.86
CA ARG A 44 13.22 -12.43 -6.05
C ARG A 44 13.89 -13.75 -6.41
N LEU A 45 13.58 -14.83 -5.69
CA LEU A 45 14.13 -16.16 -6.02
C LEU A 45 13.74 -16.61 -7.42
N TYR A 46 12.48 -16.38 -7.81
CA TYR A 46 11.99 -16.69 -9.16
C TYR A 46 12.74 -15.88 -10.22
N PHE A 47 12.84 -14.56 -10.05
CA PHE A 47 13.54 -13.67 -10.99
C PHE A 47 15.02 -14.04 -11.08
N SER A 48 15.73 -14.21 -9.96
CA SER A 48 17.14 -14.58 -9.96
C SER A 48 17.40 -15.88 -10.72
N LYS A 49 16.54 -16.90 -10.56
CA LYS A 49 16.66 -18.17 -11.29
C LYS A 49 16.42 -18.00 -12.79
N HIS A 50 15.30 -17.41 -13.19
CA HIS A 50 14.94 -17.32 -14.61
C HIS A 50 15.82 -16.35 -15.39
N LEU A 51 16.23 -15.26 -14.75
CA LEU A 51 17.04 -14.25 -15.39
C LEU A 51 18.51 -14.69 -15.51
N SER A 52 19.06 -15.41 -14.53
CA SER A 52 20.39 -16.03 -14.64
C SER A 52 20.45 -17.10 -15.74
N LEU A 53 19.39 -17.88 -15.94
CA LEU A 53 19.27 -18.82 -17.06
C LEU A 53 19.25 -18.08 -18.41
N SER A 54 18.50 -16.98 -18.51
CA SER A 54 18.46 -16.11 -19.70
C SER A 54 19.83 -15.50 -20.01
N ILE A 55 20.53 -14.99 -19.00
CA ILE A 55 21.90 -14.47 -19.13
C ILE A 55 22.86 -15.56 -19.63
N SER A 56 22.82 -16.75 -19.03
CA SER A 56 23.75 -17.84 -19.34
C SER A 56 23.57 -18.41 -20.75
N ALA A 57 22.34 -18.44 -21.28
CA ALA A 57 22.09 -18.87 -22.66
C ALA A 57 22.46 -17.80 -23.70
N SER A 58 22.45 -16.51 -23.33
CA SER A 58 22.87 -15.43 -24.20
C SER A 58 24.40 -15.31 -24.36
N ASN A 59 25.19 -15.83 -23.41
CA ASN A 59 26.65 -15.68 -23.35
C ASN A 59 27.44 -16.91 -23.86
N GLY A 60 26.86 -17.75 -24.73
CA GLY A 60 27.61 -18.77 -25.47
C GLY A 60 27.54 -20.21 -24.95
N ASN A 61 26.58 -20.56 -24.10
CA ASN A 61 26.22 -21.97 -23.89
C ASN A 61 25.43 -22.52 -25.11
N PRO A 62 25.48 -23.83 -25.42
CA PRO A 62 24.86 -24.44 -26.60
C PRO A 62 23.34 -24.61 -26.41
N ARG A 63 22.65 -23.59 -25.90
CA ARG A 63 21.19 -23.56 -25.80
C ARG A 63 20.67 -22.60 -26.87
N PRO A 64 19.57 -22.94 -27.56
CA PRO A 64 19.06 -22.10 -28.62
C PRO A 64 18.62 -20.75 -28.05
N GLU A 65 18.96 -19.67 -28.76
CA GLU A 65 18.63 -18.27 -28.47
C GLU A 65 17.15 -18.07 -28.08
N THR A 66 16.27 -18.92 -28.61
CA THR A 66 14.84 -19.00 -28.28
C THR A 66 14.54 -19.25 -26.80
N GLN A 67 15.33 -20.06 -26.09
CA GLN A 67 15.13 -20.34 -24.65
C GLN A 67 15.50 -19.14 -23.78
N ALA A 68 16.52 -18.36 -24.16
CA ALA A 68 16.92 -17.16 -23.42
C ALA A 68 15.81 -16.10 -23.42
N VAL A 69 15.15 -15.94 -24.56
CA VAL A 69 13.99 -15.05 -24.75
C VAL A 69 12.78 -15.57 -23.97
N GLU A 70 12.57 -16.88 -23.94
CA GLU A 70 11.46 -17.50 -23.22
C GLU A 70 11.54 -17.22 -21.70
N TRP A 71 12.69 -17.46 -21.07
CA TRP A 71 12.85 -17.22 -19.63
C TRP A 71 12.74 -15.74 -19.27
N LEU A 72 13.27 -14.84 -20.09
CA LEU A 72 13.08 -13.40 -19.92
C LEU A 72 11.59 -13.03 -20.00
N SER A 73 10.89 -13.55 -21.01
CA SER A 73 9.45 -13.31 -21.18
C SER A 73 8.64 -13.83 -20.00
N ALA A 74 9.03 -14.96 -19.41
CA ALA A 74 8.38 -15.54 -18.23
C ALA A 74 8.57 -14.65 -16.99
N SER A 75 9.79 -14.15 -16.74
CA SER A 75 10.06 -13.21 -15.65
C SER A 75 9.27 -11.91 -15.82
N VAL A 76 9.21 -11.36 -17.03
CA VAL A 76 8.46 -10.14 -17.32
C VAL A 76 6.96 -10.35 -17.14
N LYS A 77 6.41 -11.48 -17.61
CA LYS A 77 5.01 -11.85 -17.38
C LYS A 77 4.68 -11.96 -15.89
N LEU A 78 5.56 -12.58 -15.08
CA LEU A 78 5.36 -12.67 -13.63
C LEU A 78 5.39 -11.27 -13.00
N LEU A 79 6.37 -10.43 -13.37
CA LEU A 79 6.46 -9.05 -12.88
C LEU A 79 5.16 -8.29 -13.15
N PHE A 80 4.65 -8.33 -14.38
CA PHE A 80 3.37 -7.68 -14.73
C PHE A 80 2.19 -8.26 -13.93
N SER A 81 2.10 -9.59 -13.82
CA SER A 81 1.03 -10.24 -13.05
C SER A 81 1.02 -9.80 -11.58
N LEU A 82 2.20 -9.71 -10.96
CA LEU A 82 2.33 -9.22 -9.59
C LEU A 82 1.98 -7.73 -9.48
N LEU A 83 2.46 -6.90 -10.41
CA LEU A 83 2.15 -5.48 -10.44
C LEU A 83 0.63 -5.24 -10.59
N ASP A 84 -0.04 -5.94 -11.49
CA ASP A 84 -1.49 -5.88 -11.65
C ASP A 84 -2.20 -6.30 -10.36
N PHE A 85 -1.78 -7.41 -9.76
CA PHE A 85 -2.32 -7.89 -8.49
C PHE A 85 -2.20 -6.83 -7.39
N TYR A 86 -1.03 -6.21 -7.23
CA TYR A 86 -0.80 -5.14 -6.25
C TYR A 86 -1.58 -3.86 -6.60
N ALA A 87 -1.83 -3.56 -7.88
CA ALA A 87 -2.68 -2.44 -8.28
C ALA A 87 -4.14 -2.66 -7.87
N TYR A 88 -4.71 -3.85 -8.12
CA TYR A 88 -6.07 -4.19 -7.68
C TYR A 88 -6.20 -4.26 -6.17
N LEU A 89 -5.23 -4.90 -5.51
CA LEU A 89 -5.15 -4.91 -4.05
C LEU A 89 -5.06 -3.48 -3.51
N GLY A 90 -4.30 -2.62 -4.20
CA GLY A 90 -4.15 -1.23 -3.86
C GLY A 90 -5.44 -0.42 -3.97
N LEU A 91 -6.22 -0.64 -5.03
CA LEU A 91 -7.54 -0.05 -5.20
C LEU A 91 -8.49 -0.45 -4.07
N LEU A 92 -8.47 -1.72 -3.64
CA LEU A 92 -9.26 -2.17 -2.49
C LEU A 92 -8.86 -1.42 -1.21
N PHE A 93 -7.57 -1.32 -0.91
CA PHE A 93 -7.10 -0.60 0.27
C PHE A 93 -7.42 0.89 0.22
N ILE A 94 -7.26 1.58 -0.92
CA ILE A 94 -7.55 3.02 -1.02
C ILE A 94 -9.06 3.31 -0.97
N THR A 95 -9.88 2.40 -1.52
CA THR A 95 -11.33 2.58 -1.61
C THR A 95 -12.02 2.26 -0.29
N PHE A 96 -11.69 1.11 0.30
CA PHE A 96 -12.36 0.59 1.49
C PHE A 96 -11.54 0.80 2.76
N GLY A 97 -10.21 0.87 2.71
CA GLY A 97 -9.40 1.05 3.92
C GLY A 97 -9.79 2.29 4.72
N PRO A 98 -9.62 3.52 4.20
CA PRO A 98 -9.85 4.74 4.96
C PRO A 98 -11.25 4.88 5.61
N PRO A 99 -12.37 4.62 4.89
CA PRO A 99 -13.69 4.80 5.48
C PRO A 99 -14.03 3.75 6.56
N PHE A 100 -13.41 2.57 6.51
CA PHE A 100 -13.70 1.50 7.47
C PHE A 100 -12.73 1.44 8.66
N VAL A 101 -11.65 2.24 8.69
CA VAL A 101 -10.69 2.26 9.82
C VAL A 101 -11.36 2.54 11.15
N TYR A 102 -12.18 3.59 11.25
CA TYR A 102 -12.83 3.95 12.50
C TYR A 102 -13.78 2.85 12.98
N SER A 103 -14.59 2.32 12.06
CA SER A 103 -15.50 1.19 12.31
C SER A 103 -14.76 -0.05 12.81
N ALA A 104 -13.64 -0.40 12.18
CA ALA A 104 -12.83 -1.55 12.58
C ALA A 104 -12.24 -1.36 13.99
N LEU A 105 -11.69 -0.18 14.28
CA LEU A 105 -11.16 0.13 15.61
C LEU A 105 -12.25 0.16 16.69
N LEU A 106 -13.44 0.66 16.36
CA LEU A 106 -14.59 0.68 17.27
C LEU A 106 -15.02 -0.74 17.66
N ILE A 107 -14.98 -1.69 16.72
CA ILE A 107 -15.27 -3.11 16.97
C ILE A 107 -14.15 -3.74 17.80
N LEU A 108 -12.89 -3.46 17.48
CA LEU A 108 -11.73 -4.14 18.07
C LEU A 108 -11.39 -3.64 19.48
N LEU A 109 -11.45 -2.32 19.71
CA LEU A 109 -11.08 -1.68 20.97
C LEU A 109 -12.30 -1.33 21.83
N GLY A 110 -13.51 -1.35 21.25
CA GLY A 110 -14.74 -0.95 21.92
C GLY A 110 -14.94 0.57 21.97
N SER A 111 -16.19 0.99 22.18
CA SER A 111 -16.60 2.41 22.20
C SER A 111 -16.06 3.22 23.37
N GLN A 112 -15.55 2.56 24.40
CA GLN A 112 -15.00 3.20 25.61
C GLN A 112 -13.48 3.32 25.58
N SER A 113 -12.84 2.97 24.47
CA SER A 113 -11.39 3.02 24.37
C SER A 113 -10.86 4.46 24.45
N PRO A 114 -9.82 4.73 25.27
CA PRO A 114 -9.22 6.06 25.35
C PRO A 114 -8.59 6.50 24.02
N TYR A 115 -8.21 5.55 23.15
CA TYR A 115 -7.64 5.82 21.83
C TYR A 115 -8.66 6.35 20.81
N LEU A 116 -9.97 6.23 21.09
CA LEU A 116 -11.07 6.68 20.23
C LEU A 116 -11.84 7.88 20.81
N HIS A 117 -11.29 8.55 21.83
CA HIS A 117 -11.95 9.65 22.54
C HIS A 117 -12.32 10.84 21.62
N HIS A 118 -11.51 11.10 20.59
CA HIS A 118 -11.79 12.12 19.56
C HIS A 118 -12.53 11.55 18.34
N GLY A 119 -13.12 10.36 18.49
CA GLY A 119 -13.85 9.69 17.44
C GLY A 119 -13.01 9.51 16.17
N PRO A 120 -13.55 9.82 14.98
CA PRO A 120 -12.84 9.68 13.70
C PRO A 120 -11.66 10.62 13.51
N GLN A 121 -11.55 11.65 14.35
CA GLN A 121 -10.44 12.60 14.36
C GLN A 121 -9.30 12.16 15.26
N SER A 122 -9.43 11.02 15.94
CA SER A 122 -8.35 10.46 16.76
C SER A 122 -7.11 10.20 15.91
N THR A 123 -5.93 10.55 16.44
CA THR A 123 -4.64 10.39 15.73
C THR A 123 -4.45 8.97 15.18
N VAL A 124 -4.80 7.95 15.97
CA VAL A 124 -4.69 6.53 15.56
C VAL A 124 -5.51 6.25 14.30
N VAL A 125 -6.73 6.79 14.22
CA VAL A 125 -7.61 6.64 13.06
C VAL A 125 -6.99 7.32 11.84
N GLN A 126 -6.56 8.57 11.97
CA GLN A 126 -5.96 9.33 10.86
C GLN A 126 -4.69 8.65 10.32
N VAL A 127 -3.83 8.16 11.22
CA VAL A 127 -2.60 7.45 10.87
C VAL A 127 -2.91 6.15 10.13
N LEU A 128 -3.83 5.31 10.64
CA LEU A 128 -4.23 4.08 9.95
C LEU A 128 -4.86 4.34 8.58
N ARG A 129 -5.66 5.41 8.44
CA ARG A 129 -6.19 5.82 7.13
C ARG A 129 -5.08 6.14 6.15
N ALA A 130 -4.05 6.86 6.59
CA ALA A 130 -2.87 7.15 5.76
C ALA A 130 -2.11 5.87 5.40
N TYR A 131 -2.01 4.89 6.32
CA TYR A 131 -1.42 3.59 6.02
C TYR A 131 -2.17 2.82 4.94
N CYS A 132 -3.50 2.90 4.89
CA CYS A 132 -4.27 2.28 3.80
C CYS A 132 -3.85 2.81 2.41
N SER A 133 -3.42 4.07 2.31
CA SER A 133 -2.86 4.64 1.08
C SER A 133 -1.39 4.29 0.85
N LEU A 134 -0.64 3.94 1.91
CA LEU A 134 0.77 3.56 1.84
C LEU A 134 0.98 2.08 1.45
N LEU A 135 0.09 1.18 1.89
CA LEU A 135 0.16 -0.26 1.61
C LEU A 135 0.37 -0.63 0.12
N PRO A 136 -0.34 -0.01 -0.85
CA PRO A 136 -0.13 -0.29 -2.27
C PRO A 136 1.29 0.05 -2.72
N LEU A 137 1.83 1.17 -2.25
CA LEU A 137 3.18 1.61 -2.58
C LEU A 137 4.24 0.67 -2.01
N LEU A 138 4.02 0.15 -0.80
CA LEU A 138 4.93 -0.84 -0.20
C LEU A 138 4.98 -2.14 -1.03
N GLY A 139 3.82 -2.65 -1.44
CA GLY A 139 3.75 -3.86 -2.27
C GLY A 139 4.40 -3.70 -3.64
N LEU A 140 4.08 -2.60 -4.34
CA LEU A 140 4.69 -2.27 -5.63
C LEU A 140 6.21 -2.07 -5.53
N ASN A 141 6.67 -1.39 -4.48
CA ASN A 141 8.10 -1.18 -4.24
C ASN A 141 8.83 -2.52 -4.06
N GLY A 142 8.31 -3.43 -3.22
CA GLY A 142 8.94 -4.72 -2.96
C GLY A 142 9.12 -5.56 -4.23
N VAL A 143 8.08 -5.70 -5.06
CA VAL A 143 8.16 -6.49 -6.31
C VAL A 143 9.13 -5.88 -7.33
N ILE A 144 9.08 -4.56 -7.51
CA ILE A 144 9.98 -3.87 -8.45
C ILE A 144 11.43 -4.02 -8.00
N GLU A 145 11.69 -3.88 -6.70
CA GLU A 145 13.04 -4.04 -6.16
C GLU A 145 13.54 -5.47 -6.23
N ALA A 146 12.68 -6.46 -5.97
CA ALA A 146 13.01 -7.87 -6.18
C ALA A 146 13.46 -8.11 -7.62
N PHE A 147 12.75 -7.57 -8.61
CA PHE A 147 13.17 -7.66 -10.01
C PHE A 147 14.50 -6.96 -10.28
N VAL A 148 14.64 -5.71 -9.82
CA VAL A 148 15.86 -4.92 -10.04
C VAL A 148 17.08 -5.60 -9.41
N GLN A 149 16.98 -6.09 -8.18
CA GLN A 149 18.07 -6.80 -7.50
C GLN A 149 18.45 -8.10 -8.20
N SER A 150 17.48 -8.82 -8.79
CA SER A 150 17.74 -10.02 -9.58
C SER A 150 18.33 -9.74 -10.97
N ALA A 151 18.12 -8.55 -11.51
CA ALA A 151 18.51 -8.16 -12.87
C ALA A 151 19.77 -7.30 -12.96
N ALA A 152 20.08 -6.56 -11.90
CA ALA A 152 21.17 -5.60 -11.86
C ALA A 152 22.53 -6.29 -11.75
N ASN A 153 23.51 -5.76 -12.47
CA ASN A 153 24.92 -6.11 -12.28
C ASN A 153 25.51 -5.33 -11.09
N GLU A 154 26.70 -5.73 -10.63
CA GLU A 154 27.39 -5.10 -9.48
C GLU A 154 27.53 -3.57 -9.61
N ALA A 155 27.82 -3.06 -10.82
CA ALA A 155 27.92 -1.62 -11.07
C ALA A 155 26.57 -0.90 -10.89
N ASP A 156 25.47 -1.53 -11.31
CA ASP A 156 24.12 -1.00 -11.13
C ASP A 156 23.72 -1.06 -9.66
N LEU A 157 24.00 -2.17 -8.96
CA LEU A 157 23.77 -2.30 -7.52
C LEU A 157 24.52 -1.24 -6.71
N SER A 158 25.77 -0.94 -7.08
CA SER A 158 26.54 0.16 -6.47
C SER A 158 25.88 1.51 -6.69
N ARG A 159 25.38 1.78 -7.91
CA ARG A 159 24.65 3.01 -8.23
C ARG A 159 23.33 3.09 -7.46
N LEU A 160 22.60 1.98 -7.35
CA LEU A 160 21.38 1.87 -6.54
C LEU A 160 21.65 2.18 -5.07
N SER A 161 22.72 1.62 -4.50
CA SER A 161 23.13 1.86 -3.12
C SER A 161 23.45 3.34 -2.88
N LYS A 162 24.13 4.02 -3.82
CA LYS A 162 24.35 5.47 -3.74
C LYS A 162 23.04 6.26 -3.81
N LEU A 163 22.10 5.83 -4.65
CA LEU A 163 20.78 6.47 -4.73
C LEU A 163 19.95 6.28 -3.45
N MET A 164 20.17 5.22 -2.67
CA MET A 164 19.54 5.09 -1.35
C MET A 164 19.86 6.26 -0.43
N VAL A 165 21.07 6.84 -0.51
CA VAL A 165 21.43 8.05 0.25
C VAL A 165 20.58 9.25 -0.19
N ALA A 166 20.36 9.40 -1.50
CA ALA A 166 19.49 10.44 -2.03
C ALA A 166 18.03 10.25 -1.57
N TRP A 167 17.54 9.00 -1.55
CA TRP A 167 16.21 8.67 -1.03
C TRP A 167 16.07 8.95 0.46
N CYS A 168 17.12 8.71 1.26
CA CYS A 168 17.15 9.14 2.66
C CYS A 168 17.02 10.67 2.79
N ALA A 169 17.70 11.45 1.94
CA ALA A 169 17.58 12.91 1.94
C ALA A 169 16.18 13.37 1.52
N VAL A 170 15.57 12.73 0.52
CA VAL A 170 14.16 12.97 0.12
C VAL A 170 13.20 12.66 1.27
N PHE A 171 13.42 11.56 1.99
CA PHE A 171 12.61 11.20 3.15
C PHE A 171 12.73 12.25 4.27
N ILE A 172 13.95 12.63 4.65
CA ILE A 172 14.19 13.61 5.72
C ILE A 172 13.56 14.96 5.35
N SER A 173 13.75 15.41 4.11
CA SER A 173 13.14 16.66 3.63
C SER A 173 11.62 16.60 3.60
N ALA A 174 11.03 15.48 3.16
CA ALA A 174 9.59 15.28 3.22
C ALA A 174 9.05 15.32 4.65
N VAL A 175 9.71 14.65 5.61
CA VAL A 175 9.35 14.70 7.03
C VAL A 175 9.42 16.13 7.55
N ALA A 176 10.48 16.88 7.22
CA ALA A 176 10.63 18.27 7.65
C ALA A 176 9.51 19.17 7.11
N VAL A 177 9.12 18.99 5.84
CA VAL A 177 8.02 19.73 5.22
C VAL A 177 6.69 19.39 5.87
N PHE A 178 6.34 18.11 5.99
CA PHE A 178 5.04 17.70 6.56
C PHE A 178 4.92 17.92 8.07
N SER A 179 6.04 17.99 8.79
CA SER A 179 6.05 18.30 10.23
C SER A 179 6.08 19.80 10.52
N SER A 180 6.21 20.65 9.49
CA SER A 180 6.22 22.09 9.66
C SER A 180 4.84 22.63 10.07
N SER A 181 4.82 23.68 10.91
CA SER A 181 3.58 24.35 11.32
C SER A 181 2.79 24.89 10.14
N TRP A 182 3.47 25.23 9.05
CA TRP A 182 2.85 25.68 7.80
C TRP A 182 2.03 24.56 7.15
N ALA A 183 2.57 23.35 7.04
CA ALA A 183 1.84 22.21 6.47
C ALA A 183 0.61 21.84 7.30
N SER A 184 0.72 21.91 8.63
CA SER A 184 -0.41 21.66 9.52
C SER A 184 -1.53 22.70 9.33
N HIS A 185 -1.19 23.98 9.24
CA HIS A 185 -2.19 25.05 9.09
C HIS A 185 -2.83 25.09 7.71
N LEU A 186 -2.07 24.74 6.67
CA LEU A 186 -2.53 24.90 5.28
C LEU A 186 -3.22 23.64 4.76
N TRP A 187 -2.78 22.44 5.17
CA TRP A 187 -3.25 21.15 4.64
C TRP A 187 -4.02 20.33 5.67
N GLY A 188 -4.09 20.80 6.94
CA GLY A 188 -4.77 20.08 8.02
C GLY A 188 -4.10 18.74 8.37
N ILE A 189 -2.85 18.52 7.93
CA ILE A 189 -2.12 17.28 8.14
C ILE A 189 -1.49 17.30 9.53
N THR A 190 -1.73 16.26 10.31
CA THR A 190 -1.05 16.04 11.58
C THR A 190 0.38 15.54 11.32
N PRO A 191 1.39 15.92 12.14
CA PRO A 191 2.77 15.44 11.95
C PRO A 191 2.88 13.92 11.84
N GLU A 192 2.02 13.19 12.58
CA GLU A 192 1.94 11.74 12.54
C GLU A 192 1.53 11.20 11.16
N VAL A 193 0.51 11.79 10.54
CA VAL A 193 0.11 11.47 9.16
C VAL A 193 1.20 11.90 8.17
N GLY A 194 1.84 13.05 8.42
CA GLY A 194 2.96 13.57 7.64
C GLY A 194 4.12 12.59 7.50
N MET A 195 4.47 11.87 8.57
CA MET A 195 5.51 10.82 8.53
C MET A 195 5.12 9.64 7.64
N VAL A 196 3.85 9.23 7.65
CA VAL A 196 3.35 8.17 6.76
C VAL A 196 3.40 8.62 5.30
N LEU A 197 2.99 9.86 5.01
CA LEU A 197 3.05 10.44 3.67
C LEU A 197 4.50 10.59 3.17
N ALA A 198 5.43 11.01 4.03
CA ALA A 198 6.85 11.06 3.70
C ALA A 198 7.40 9.68 3.31
N THR A 199 6.97 8.63 4.01
CA THR A 199 7.28 7.24 3.63
C THR A 199 6.70 6.90 2.26
N GLY A 200 5.48 7.37 1.97
CA GLY A 200 4.85 7.24 0.65
C GLY A 200 5.67 7.87 -0.47
N ILE A 201 6.10 9.13 -0.30
CA ILE A 201 6.95 9.84 -1.28
C ILE A 201 8.24 9.05 -1.54
N ASN A 202 8.90 8.61 -0.47
CA ASN A 202 10.12 7.81 -0.58
C ASN A 202 9.88 6.51 -1.39
N MET A 203 8.77 5.81 -1.13
CA MET A 203 8.41 4.61 -1.91
C MET A 203 8.08 4.94 -3.36
N SER A 204 7.38 6.04 -3.65
CA SER A 204 7.07 6.48 -5.01
C SER A 204 8.33 6.78 -5.83
N CYS A 205 9.32 7.45 -5.22
CA CYS A 205 10.61 7.70 -5.86
C CYS A 205 11.33 6.41 -6.20
N ARG A 206 11.37 5.44 -5.27
CA ARG A 206 11.99 4.14 -5.47
C ARG A 206 11.30 3.32 -6.57
N ILE A 207 9.96 3.30 -6.56
CA ILE A 207 9.14 2.69 -7.62
C ILE A 207 9.46 3.30 -8.98
N GLY A 208 9.47 4.64 -9.08
CA GLY A 208 9.76 5.34 -10.34
C GLY A 208 11.15 5.02 -10.87
N PHE A 209 12.16 5.01 -10.00
CA PHE A 209 13.52 4.63 -10.39
C PHE A 209 13.61 3.16 -10.84
N GLY A 210 13.04 2.24 -10.06
CA GLY A 210 13.04 0.82 -10.40
C GLY A 210 12.29 0.53 -11.71
N TRP A 211 11.21 1.26 -11.98
CA TRP A 211 10.50 1.19 -13.26
C TRP A 211 11.38 1.64 -14.44
N ILE A 212 12.08 2.77 -14.30
CA ILE A 212 13.01 3.27 -15.32
C ILE A 212 14.13 2.25 -15.57
N PHE A 213 14.68 1.65 -14.50
CA PHE A 213 15.69 0.59 -14.62
C PHE A 213 15.13 -0.61 -15.38
N ALA A 214 13.97 -1.12 -14.99
CA ALA A 214 13.36 -2.29 -15.60
C ALA A 214 13.08 -2.05 -17.10
N ASN A 215 12.57 -0.87 -17.47
CA ASN A 215 12.31 -0.55 -18.88
C ASN A 215 13.60 -0.47 -19.70
N ARG A 216 14.67 0.14 -19.15
CA ARG A 216 15.99 0.16 -19.79
C ARG A 216 16.57 -1.25 -19.97
N TYR A 217 16.45 -2.08 -18.95
CA TYR A 217 16.90 -3.47 -18.99
C TYR A 217 16.22 -4.29 -20.10
N LEU A 218 14.89 -4.13 -20.26
CA LEU A 218 14.15 -4.82 -21.33
C LEU A 218 14.50 -4.32 -22.72
N HIS A 219 14.67 -2.99 -22.89
CA HIS A 219 15.11 -2.41 -24.15
C HIS A 219 16.51 -2.91 -24.57
N GLN A 220 17.44 -3.03 -23.63
CA GLN A 220 18.80 -3.53 -23.90
C GLN A 220 18.84 -4.99 -24.35
N ARG A 221 17.86 -5.81 -23.93
CA ARG A 221 17.76 -7.22 -24.33
C ARG A 221 16.88 -7.48 -25.56
N GLY A 222 16.56 -6.45 -26.33
CA GLY A 222 15.79 -6.58 -27.56
C GLY A 222 14.36 -7.10 -27.36
N SER A 223 13.83 -7.00 -26.13
CA SER A 223 12.44 -7.38 -25.86
C SER A 223 11.52 -6.33 -26.49
N ASN A 224 10.66 -6.75 -27.43
CA ASN A 224 9.55 -5.93 -27.94
C ASN A 224 8.48 -5.62 -26.86
N GLN A 225 8.64 -6.12 -25.63
CA GLN A 225 7.80 -5.78 -24.49
C GLN A 225 8.36 -4.55 -23.78
N SER A 226 8.03 -3.36 -24.26
CA SER A 226 8.20 -2.13 -23.47
C SER A 226 7.29 -2.19 -22.24
N LEU A 227 7.82 -1.77 -21.08
CA LEU A 227 7.05 -1.49 -19.86
C LEU A 227 6.23 -0.21 -20.10
N SER A 228 5.17 -0.34 -20.89
CA SER A 228 4.20 0.72 -21.06
C SER A 228 3.23 0.73 -19.87
N LEU A 229 3.19 1.86 -19.17
CA LEU A 229 2.21 2.15 -18.11
C LEU A 229 0.76 1.95 -18.57
N SER A 230 0.50 2.04 -19.88
CA SER A 230 -0.82 1.78 -20.48
C SER A 230 -1.26 0.31 -20.38
N ARG A 231 -0.35 -0.64 -20.14
CA ARG A 231 -0.69 -2.06 -19.92
C ARG A 231 -0.96 -2.40 -18.45
N PHE A 232 -0.70 -1.44 -17.54
CA PHE A 232 -0.77 -1.57 -16.08
C PHE A 232 -2.08 -1.04 -15.49
N SER A 233 -2.90 -0.34 -16.28
CA SER A 233 -4.14 0.23 -15.75
C SER A 233 -5.25 -0.83 -15.67
N PRO A 234 -5.97 -0.91 -14.53
CA PRO A 234 -7.28 -1.54 -14.50
C PRO A 234 -8.16 -1.02 -15.63
N SER A 235 -9.11 -1.84 -16.10
CA SER A 235 -10.10 -1.37 -17.06
C SER A 235 -10.75 -0.06 -16.57
N LEU A 236 -10.99 0.88 -17.48
CA LEU A 236 -11.61 2.17 -17.13
C LEU A 236 -12.95 1.98 -16.42
N LEU A 237 -13.67 0.91 -16.76
CA LEU A 237 -14.93 0.54 -16.10
C LEU A 237 -14.70 0.09 -14.65
N ALA A 238 -13.71 -0.77 -14.39
CA ALA A 238 -13.35 -1.15 -13.03
C ALA A 238 -12.93 0.07 -12.21
N LEU A 239 -12.09 0.94 -12.77
CA LEU A 239 -11.65 2.17 -12.12
C LEU A 239 -12.84 3.08 -11.77
N PHE A 240 -13.77 3.25 -12.70
CA PHE A 240 -15.00 4.01 -12.45
C PHE A 240 -15.82 3.39 -11.31
N GLY A 241 -15.99 2.07 -11.29
CA GLY A 241 -16.66 1.37 -10.19
C GLY A 241 -16.00 1.62 -8.83
N PHE A 242 -14.67 1.55 -8.76
CA PHE A 242 -13.93 1.87 -7.54
C PHE A 242 -14.07 3.34 -7.13
N ILE A 243 -14.08 4.28 -8.07
CA ILE A 243 -14.29 5.71 -7.79
C ILE A 243 -15.69 5.93 -7.22
N VAL A 244 -16.72 5.35 -7.83
CA VAL A 244 -18.11 5.45 -7.34
C VAL A 244 -18.22 4.84 -5.96
N ALA A 245 -17.67 3.64 -5.75
CA ALA A 245 -17.65 3.00 -4.43
C ALA A 245 -16.91 3.85 -3.40
N ALA A 246 -15.77 4.45 -3.76
CA ALA A 246 -14.98 5.32 -2.91
C ALA A 246 -15.75 6.57 -2.47
N ILE A 247 -16.56 7.15 -3.37
CA ILE A 247 -17.41 8.31 -3.08
C ILE A 247 -18.55 7.87 -2.15
N VAL A 248 -19.26 6.79 -2.50
CA VAL A 248 -20.41 6.29 -1.74
C VAL A 248 -20.02 5.90 -0.31
N THR A 249 -18.93 5.17 -0.12
CA THR A 249 -18.47 4.74 1.20
C THR A 249 -18.03 5.92 2.05
N ARG A 250 -17.28 6.89 1.50
CA ARG A 250 -16.87 8.12 2.20
C ARG A 250 -18.04 9.02 2.55
N TRP A 251 -19.00 9.18 1.63
CA TRP A 251 -20.21 9.95 1.88
C TRP A 251 -21.05 9.33 3.00
N ASN A 252 -21.21 8.01 2.97
CA ASN A 252 -21.92 7.27 3.99
C ASN A 252 -21.20 7.31 5.34
N GLU A 253 -19.86 7.25 5.34
CA GLU A 253 -19.05 7.44 6.54
C GLU A 253 -19.29 8.83 7.13
N PHE A 254 -19.17 9.89 6.33
CA PHE A 254 -19.38 11.27 6.77
C PHE A 254 -20.77 11.47 7.41
N ASN A 255 -21.82 10.95 6.76
CA ASN A 255 -23.19 11.02 7.29
C ASN A 255 -23.38 10.20 8.57
N SER A 256 -22.70 9.06 8.68
CA SER A 256 -22.74 8.23 9.89
C SER A 256 -21.97 8.89 11.04
N LEU A 257 -20.87 9.58 10.74
CA LEU A 257 -19.92 10.18 11.68
C LEU A 257 -20.33 11.53 12.27
N SER A 258 -21.13 12.32 11.55
CA SER A 258 -21.71 13.59 12.04
C SER A 258 -22.50 13.43 13.35
N PHE A 259 -22.98 12.21 13.65
CA PHE A 259 -23.67 11.89 14.90
C PHE A 259 -22.74 11.51 16.06
N PHE A 260 -21.50 11.06 15.79
CA PHE A 260 -20.54 10.64 16.82
C PHE A 260 -19.81 11.82 17.48
N THR A 261 -19.91 13.02 16.91
CA THR A 261 -19.19 14.23 17.37
C THR A 261 -20.01 15.13 18.29
N GLU A 262 -21.31 14.85 18.49
CA GLU A 262 -22.20 15.68 19.31
C GLU A 262 -22.03 15.41 20.82
N PRO A 263 -21.60 16.40 21.63
CA PRO A 263 -21.43 16.28 23.06
C PRO A 263 -22.77 16.47 23.78
N PHE A 264 -23.77 15.61 23.52
CA PHE A 264 -25.06 15.72 24.22
C PHE A 264 -25.16 14.76 25.41
N LEU A 265 -25.20 15.34 26.61
CA LEU A 265 -25.53 14.70 27.87
C LEU A 265 -26.99 14.21 27.83
N SER A 266 -27.25 12.93 27.56
CA SER A 266 -28.44 12.17 28.04
C SER A 266 -28.52 10.78 27.38
N ALA A 267 -28.96 9.80 28.17
CA ALA A 267 -29.29 8.39 27.85
C ALA A 267 -28.15 7.51 27.24
N ARG A 268 -27.34 6.92 28.14
CA ARG A 268 -26.19 6.03 27.85
C ARG A 268 -26.55 4.75 27.07
N GLU A 269 -27.77 4.24 27.22
CA GLU A 269 -28.21 2.97 26.58
C GLU A 269 -28.85 3.17 25.20
N ILE A 270 -29.59 4.27 25.01
CA ILE A 270 -30.22 4.59 23.71
C ILE A 270 -29.14 4.98 22.69
N LYS A 271 -28.03 5.59 23.12
CA LYS A 271 -26.90 5.93 22.25
C LYS A 271 -26.15 4.70 21.72
N SER A 272 -25.99 3.63 22.49
CA SER A 272 -25.24 2.45 22.03
C SER A 272 -25.98 1.73 20.90
N LEU A 273 -27.29 1.51 21.03
CA LEU A 273 -28.12 0.88 20.01
C LEU A 273 -28.11 1.65 18.69
N VAL A 274 -28.27 2.97 18.73
CA VAL A 274 -28.24 3.82 17.52
C VAL A 274 -26.86 3.83 16.87
N VAL A 275 -25.78 3.84 17.65
CA VAL A 275 -24.41 3.74 17.16
C VAL A 275 -24.18 2.41 16.44
N TRP A 276 -24.58 1.29 17.04
CA TRP A 276 -24.44 -0.04 16.44
C TRP A 276 -25.32 -0.20 15.20
N GLN A 277 -26.53 0.37 15.18
CA GLN A 277 -27.40 0.34 14.01
C GLN A 277 -26.78 1.11 12.83
N ARG A 278 -26.23 2.30 13.07
CA ARG A 278 -25.55 3.09 12.02
C ARG A 278 -24.25 2.44 11.57
N LEU A 279 -23.49 1.84 12.49
CA LEU A 279 -22.31 1.06 12.16
C LEU A 279 -22.67 -0.13 11.26
N PHE A 280 -23.74 -0.87 11.59
CA PHE A 280 -24.21 -1.97 10.77
C PHE A 280 -24.61 -1.50 9.37
N HIS A 281 -25.36 -0.40 9.26
CA HIS A 281 -25.72 0.20 7.97
C HIS A 281 -24.47 0.61 7.17
N HIS A 282 -23.46 1.18 7.83
CA HIS A 282 -22.21 1.54 7.19
C HIS A 282 -21.46 0.33 6.63
N LEU A 283 -21.35 -0.74 7.42
CA LEU A 283 -20.74 -2.00 7.03
C LEU A 283 -21.52 -2.68 5.90
N SER A 284 -22.86 -2.67 5.93
CA SER A 284 -23.69 -3.24 4.86
C SER A 284 -23.48 -2.54 3.52
N ILE A 285 -23.46 -1.20 3.51
CA ILE A 285 -23.17 -0.42 2.30
C ILE A 285 -21.76 -0.73 1.80
N GLY A 286 -20.79 -0.79 2.71
CA GLY A 286 -19.42 -1.21 2.39
C GLY A 286 -19.35 -2.56 1.70
N LEU A 287 -20.05 -3.55 2.26
CA LEU A 287 -20.08 -4.91 1.75
C LEU A 287 -20.71 -4.98 0.34
N ILE A 288 -21.81 -4.26 0.12
CA ILE A 288 -22.46 -4.15 -1.19
C ILE A 288 -21.51 -3.52 -2.21
N CYS A 289 -20.87 -2.40 -1.86
CA CYS A 289 -19.89 -1.75 -2.74
C CYS A 289 -18.67 -2.63 -3.02
N PHE A 290 -18.20 -3.39 -2.01
CA PHE A 290 -17.07 -4.31 -2.14
C PHE A 290 -17.39 -5.44 -3.12
N PHE A 291 -18.50 -6.14 -2.93
CA PHE A 291 -18.92 -7.20 -3.84
C PHE A 291 -19.24 -6.64 -5.23
N GLY A 292 -19.86 -5.46 -5.31
CA GLY A 292 -20.09 -4.79 -6.59
C GLY A 292 -18.79 -4.53 -7.37
N CYS A 293 -17.77 -3.98 -6.72
CA CYS A 293 -16.45 -3.78 -7.34
C CYS A 293 -15.80 -5.12 -7.69
N PHE A 294 -15.89 -6.12 -6.81
CA PHE A 294 -15.34 -7.45 -7.05
C PHE A 294 -15.96 -8.10 -8.29
N PHE A 295 -17.29 -8.14 -8.40
CA PHE A 295 -17.97 -8.67 -9.57
C PHE A 295 -17.69 -7.86 -10.84
N LEU A 296 -17.61 -6.53 -10.73
CA LEU A 296 -17.25 -5.67 -11.86
C LEU A 296 -15.85 -6.00 -12.36
N THR A 297 -14.86 -6.14 -11.46
CA THR A 297 -13.49 -6.53 -11.84
C THR A 297 -13.43 -7.93 -12.46
N LEU A 298 -14.15 -8.90 -11.88
CA LEU A 298 -14.24 -10.24 -12.44
C LEU A 298 -14.85 -10.22 -13.85
N PHE A 299 -15.88 -9.41 -14.07
CA PHE A 299 -16.53 -9.30 -15.37
C PHE A 299 -15.63 -8.62 -16.41
N THR A 300 -15.01 -7.49 -16.06
CA THR A 300 -14.14 -6.75 -16.99
C THR A 300 -12.87 -7.50 -17.32
N GLU A 301 -12.29 -8.19 -16.33
CA GLU A 301 -11.01 -8.89 -16.48
C GLU A 301 -11.18 -10.39 -16.70
N TRP A 302 -12.41 -10.88 -16.91
CA TRP A 302 -12.70 -12.32 -17.04
C TRP A 302 -11.79 -12.98 -18.06
N LYS A 303 -11.61 -12.35 -19.23
CA LYS A 303 -10.76 -12.84 -20.32
C LYS A 303 -9.28 -12.91 -19.93
N ARG A 304 -8.80 -11.96 -19.11
CA ARG A 304 -7.42 -11.90 -18.62
C ARG A 304 -7.21 -12.97 -17.55
N LEU A 305 -8.14 -13.08 -16.60
CA LEU A 305 -8.13 -14.09 -15.54
C LEU A 305 -8.25 -15.51 -16.10
N SER A 306 -9.10 -15.74 -17.10
CA SER A 306 -9.26 -17.06 -17.74
C SER A 306 -7.97 -17.51 -18.43
N SER A 307 -7.22 -16.58 -19.04
CA SER A 307 -5.93 -16.89 -19.68
C SER A 307 -4.83 -17.25 -18.66
N ILE A 308 -4.85 -16.63 -17.48
CA ILE A 308 -3.93 -16.94 -16.39
C ILE A 308 -4.30 -18.30 -15.80
N PHE A 309 -5.59 -18.54 -15.54
CA PHE A 309 -6.08 -19.79 -14.98
C PHE A 309 -5.81 -20.96 -15.93
N SER A 310 -6.01 -20.79 -17.25
CA SER A 310 -5.70 -21.81 -18.25
C SER A 310 -4.20 -22.13 -18.29
N THR A 311 -3.32 -21.13 -18.11
CA THR A 311 -1.86 -21.33 -18.07
C THR A 311 -1.41 -22.07 -16.80
N ILE A 312 -2.09 -21.84 -15.67
CA ILE A 312 -1.84 -22.55 -14.40
C ILE A 312 -2.34 -24.00 -14.47
N THR A 313 -3.52 -24.22 -15.05
CA THR A 313 -4.11 -25.56 -15.23
C THR A 313 -3.45 -26.36 -16.34
N SER A 314 -2.79 -25.71 -17.32
CA SER A 314 -2.05 -26.37 -18.38
C SER A 314 -0.60 -26.73 -18.02
N ARG A 315 -0.22 -26.80 -16.73
CA ARG A 315 1.09 -27.38 -16.40
C ARG A 315 1.16 -28.81 -16.97
N PRO A 316 2.20 -29.16 -17.75
CA PRO A 316 2.35 -30.50 -18.25
C PRO A 316 2.44 -31.46 -17.07
N LYS A 317 1.83 -32.65 -17.22
CA LYS A 317 2.13 -33.79 -16.36
C LYS A 317 3.65 -33.92 -16.30
N ALA A 318 4.19 -33.97 -15.09
CA ALA A 318 5.57 -34.35 -14.88
C ALA A 318 5.75 -35.75 -15.48
N GLU A 319 6.53 -35.84 -16.55
CA GLU A 319 7.23 -37.07 -16.93
C GLU A 319 8.57 -37.12 -16.18
#